data_AF-A0A9Q0RG29-F1
#
_entry.id   AF-A0A9Q0RG29-F1
#
_cell.length_a   1.000
_cell.length_b   1.000
_cell.length_c   1.000
_cell.angle_alpha   90.00
_cell.angle_beta   90.00
_cell.angle_gamma   90.00
#
_symmetry.space_group_name_H-M   'P 1'
#
loop_
_entity.id
_entity.type
_entity.pdbx_description
1 polymer ?
#
loop_
_entity_poly.entity_id
_entity_poly.type
_entity_poly.pdbx_seq_one_letter_code
_entity_poly.pdbx_strand_id
1 'polypeptide(L)'
;MDKNQIKIKTPKAALKFVMEDNLIIFGGDRKKFGTTNETYMFKTKNRTWEKLETNEKVPVSYYPTSVLYNDSMYVFGGNDHSSIFELNLKNLEWNEIQGKGQIPKSRMGHTALVHENEMFVFGGINFQENINNGLFAFDFRSATWNNIPDPQEFPGITERISHTSKYDPKSKRMIVFGGGYKEDGEDKDYNDICIFNFVTRNWEKRFSFDSDPNAPCGRNDHSAVLLNNKMMIFFGCAKDNTIFFDDIYSFQFGSDLSVNMHSFFDDQLLCDIDFVPFEGKSIQAHKDILEARITEPIDTLEREIGLLDHSESRCLLTYIYSGSFEPKSIGHYQKIPAILTKIGMDFEEDRQKAERKLSQDLQKISQMHSCCK
;
A
#
# COMPACT_ATOMS: atom_id res chain seq x y z
N MET A 1 10.92 30.02 -13.13
CA MET A 1 10.32 28.89 -13.87
C MET A 1 11.44 28.18 -14.61
N ASP A 2 12.03 27.16 -13.96
CA ASP A 2 13.09 26.35 -14.56
C ASP A 2 12.49 25.48 -15.68
N LYS A 3 12.93 25.70 -16.92
CA LYS A 3 12.45 24.98 -18.11
C LYS A 3 13.00 23.55 -18.24
N ASN A 4 13.77 23.06 -17.26
CA ASN A 4 14.48 21.77 -17.33
C ASN A 4 13.95 20.70 -16.37
N GLN A 5 12.81 20.92 -15.68
CA GLN A 5 12.22 19.84 -14.88
C GLN A 5 11.49 18.84 -15.79
N ILE A 6 12.06 17.64 -15.93
CA ILE A 6 11.38 16.48 -16.51
C ILE A 6 10.17 16.18 -15.62
N LYS A 7 8.96 16.43 -16.13
CA LYS A 7 7.71 16.00 -15.48
C LYS A 7 7.43 14.56 -15.87
N ILE A 8 7.74 13.64 -14.96
CA ILE A 8 7.41 12.23 -15.14
C ILE A 8 6.00 11.99 -14.60
N LYS A 9 5.09 11.56 -15.49
CA LYS A 9 3.87 10.89 -15.03
C LYS A 9 4.24 9.46 -14.73
N THR A 10 4.31 9.12 -13.45
CA THR A 10 4.65 7.77 -12.99
C THR A 10 3.66 6.78 -13.62
N PRO A 11 4.14 5.76 -14.36
CA PRO A 11 3.26 4.72 -14.89
C PRO A 11 2.54 3.99 -13.75
N LYS A 12 1.32 3.50 -14.01
CA LYS A 12 0.65 2.59 -13.08
C LYS A 12 1.49 1.32 -12.92
N ALA A 13 1.49 0.73 -11.73
CA ALA A 13 2.24 -0.52 -11.47
C ALA A 13 3.76 -0.44 -11.74
N ALA A 14 4.33 0.77 -11.81
CA ALA A 14 5.78 0.92 -11.91
C ALA A 14 6.43 0.38 -10.63
N LEU A 15 7.53 -0.36 -10.79
CA LEU A 15 8.35 -0.80 -9.69
C LEU A 15 9.07 0.43 -9.10
N LYS A 16 9.03 0.57 -7.79
CA LYS A 16 9.61 1.70 -7.06
C LYS A 16 10.53 1.16 -5.98
N PHE A 17 11.75 1.67 -5.90
CA PHE A 17 12.69 1.26 -4.87
C PHE A 17 13.65 2.39 -4.49
N VAL A 18 14.06 2.39 -3.23
CA VAL A 18 15.00 3.38 -2.68
C VAL A 18 16.39 2.77 -2.63
N MET A 19 17.36 3.48 -3.22
CA MET A 19 18.77 3.16 -3.17
C MET A 19 19.50 4.38 -2.63
N GLU A 20 20.08 4.27 -1.44
CA GLU A 20 20.67 5.40 -0.71
C GLU A 20 19.69 6.59 -0.66
N ASP A 21 20.06 7.71 -1.30
CA ASP A 21 19.26 8.93 -1.39
C ASP A 21 18.53 9.07 -2.76
N ASN A 22 18.30 7.97 -3.48
CA ASN A 22 17.66 8.00 -4.80
C ASN A 22 16.47 7.05 -4.86
N LEU A 23 15.38 7.50 -5.49
CA LEU A 23 14.24 6.65 -5.82
C LEU A 23 14.35 6.23 -7.28
N ILE A 24 14.44 4.93 -7.54
CA ILE A 24 14.43 4.41 -8.91
C ILE A 24 13.03 3.89 -9.22
N ILE A 25 12.55 4.23 -10.42
CA ILE A 25 11.26 3.81 -10.96
C ILE A 25 11.51 3.06 -12.25
N PHE A 26 11.04 1.81 -12.32
CA PHE A 26 11.16 0.97 -13.49
C PHE A 26 9.79 0.54 -14.02
N GLY A 27 9.61 0.77 -15.32
CA GLY A 27 8.50 0.25 -16.10
C GLY A 27 7.11 0.71 -15.66
N GLY A 28 6.13 -0.19 -15.79
CA GLY A 28 4.72 0.05 -15.52
C GLY A 28 3.90 0.43 -16.76
N ASP A 29 2.60 0.60 -16.57
CA ASP A 29 1.61 0.89 -17.61
C ASP A 29 1.29 2.39 -17.71
N ARG A 30 1.58 2.96 -18.87
CA ARG A 30 1.14 4.30 -19.25
C ARG A 30 -0.13 4.13 -20.08
N LYS A 31 -1.32 4.26 -19.47
CA LYS A 31 -2.65 4.15 -20.13
C LYS A 31 -2.73 4.45 -21.64
N LYS A 32 -2.12 5.56 -22.12
CA LYS A 32 -2.13 5.97 -23.55
C LYS A 32 -1.00 5.40 -24.41
N PHE A 33 0.11 4.98 -23.80
CA PHE A 33 1.35 4.58 -24.46
C PHE A 33 1.70 3.11 -24.23
N GLY A 34 0.86 2.38 -23.47
CA GLY A 34 1.09 1.01 -23.09
C GLY A 34 2.15 0.88 -22.00
N THR A 35 2.59 -0.35 -21.79
CA THR A 35 3.61 -0.71 -20.83
C THR A 35 5.00 -0.28 -21.31
N THR A 36 5.86 0.10 -20.37
CA THR A 36 7.22 0.60 -20.64
C THR A 36 8.27 -0.21 -19.88
N ASN A 37 9.49 -0.22 -20.40
CA ASN A 37 10.70 -0.71 -19.72
C ASN A 37 11.66 0.44 -19.36
N GLU A 38 11.20 1.69 -19.42
CA GLU A 38 12.04 2.83 -19.08
C GLU A 38 12.36 2.84 -17.58
N THR A 39 13.61 3.20 -17.27
CA THR A 39 14.10 3.36 -15.90
C THR A 39 14.36 4.83 -15.63
N TYR A 40 13.89 5.33 -14.51
CA TYR A 40 14.08 6.70 -14.06
C TYR A 40 14.63 6.73 -12.66
N MET A 41 15.47 7.72 -12.38
CA MET A 41 15.97 8.00 -11.05
C MET A 41 15.48 9.37 -10.60
N PHE A 42 14.88 9.43 -9.42
CA PHE A 42 14.65 10.66 -8.69
C PHE A 42 15.74 10.83 -7.66
N LYS A 43 16.57 11.84 -7.86
CA LYS A 43 17.61 12.24 -6.93
C LYS A 43 16.98 13.07 -5.82
N THR A 44 16.87 12.53 -4.60
CA THR A 44 16.10 13.17 -3.53
C THR A 44 16.73 14.48 -3.05
N LYS A 45 18.06 14.54 -3.00
CA LYS A 45 18.84 15.71 -2.53
C LYS A 45 18.55 16.99 -3.31
N ASN A 46 18.46 16.89 -4.62
CA ASN A 46 18.22 18.03 -5.52
C ASN A 46 16.82 18.01 -6.13
N ARG A 47 16.00 17.01 -5.81
CA ARG A 47 14.63 16.81 -6.30
C ARG A 47 14.53 16.81 -7.82
N THR A 48 15.51 16.21 -8.50
CA THR A 48 15.54 16.12 -9.97
C THR A 48 15.28 14.71 -10.47
N TRP A 49 14.58 14.62 -11.58
CA TRP A 49 14.42 13.38 -12.34
C TRP A 49 15.50 13.24 -13.40
N GLU A 50 15.96 12.02 -13.60
CA GLU A 50 16.90 11.61 -14.64
C GLU A 50 16.39 10.32 -15.28
N LYS A 51 16.42 10.25 -16.62
CA LYS A 51 16.20 8.97 -17.31
C LYS A 51 17.52 8.21 -17.29
N LEU A 52 17.48 6.96 -16.84
CA LEU A 52 18.64 6.08 -16.85
C LEU A 52 18.67 5.34 -18.19
N GLU A 53 19.80 5.45 -18.90
CA GLU A 53 20.03 4.70 -20.13
C GLU A 53 20.54 3.31 -19.76
N THR A 54 19.73 2.29 -20.03
CA THR A 54 20.07 0.87 -19.80
C THR A 54 20.26 0.17 -21.15
N ASN A 55 20.92 -0.99 -21.16
CA ASN A 55 20.86 -1.85 -22.34
C ASN A 55 19.40 -2.34 -22.55
N GLU A 56 18.88 -2.34 -23.78
CA GLU A 56 17.44 -2.58 -24.06
C GLU A 56 17.01 -4.06 -23.91
N LYS A 57 17.55 -4.78 -22.92
CA LYS A 57 17.41 -6.24 -22.81
C LYS A 57 16.26 -6.72 -21.92
N VAL A 58 15.49 -5.83 -21.29
CA VAL A 58 14.41 -6.23 -20.37
C VAL A 58 13.03 -6.20 -21.05
N PRO A 59 12.22 -7.27 -20.89
CA PRO A 59 10.87 -7.31 -21.42
C PRO A 59 9.95 -6.37 -20.67
N VAL A 60 9.01 -5.84 -21.42
CA VAL A 60 7.92 -5.04 -20.89
C VAL A 60 7.06 -5.92 -19.99
N SER A 61 6.81 -5.47 -18.75
CA SER A 61 6.14 -6.28 -17.72
C SER A 61 4.94 -5.56 -17.11
N TYR A 62 3.85 -6.31 -16.88
CA TYR A 62 2.59 -5.86 -16.29
C TYR A 62 2.41 -6.45 -14.88
N TYR A 63 2.42 -5.60 -13.85
CA TYR A 63 2.48 -6.01 -12.43
C TYR A 63 3.57 -7.05 -12.10
N PRO A 64 4.85 -6.81 -12.49
CA PRO A 64 5.97 -7.60 -11.97
C PRO A 64 6.17 -7.33 -10.47
N THR A 65 7.02 -8.13 -9.84
CA THR A 65 7.63 -7.75 -8.56
C THR A 65 9.13 -7.56 -8.75
N SER A 66 9.73 -6.77 -7.86
CA SER A 66 11.18 -6.66 -7.77
C SER A 66 11.68 -6.70 -6.35
N VAL A 67 12.94 -7.12 -6.21
CA VAL A 67 13.68 -7.10 -4.96
C VAL A 67 15.09 -6.55 -5.18
N LEU A 68 15.69 -6.01 -4.13
CA LEU A 68 17.09 -5.60 -4.12
C LEU A 68 17.96 -6.67 -3.46
N TYR A 69 19.07 -7.01 -4.10
CA TYR A 69 20.07 -7.93 -3.56
C TYR A 69 21.44 -7.59 -4.16
N ASN A 70 22.48 -7.44 -3.32
CA ASN A 70 23.87 -7.16 -3.72
C ASN A 70 24.04 -6.12 -4.86
N ASP A 71 23.56 -4.90 -4.64
CA ASP A 71 23.64 -3.78 -5.62
C ASP A 71 22.94 -4.03 -6.97
N SER A 72 22.11 -5.06 -7.05
CA SER A 72 21.29 -5.38 -8.22
C SER A 72 19.81 -5.36 -7.86
N MET A 73 18.99 -4.93 -8.82
CA MET A 73 17.55 -5.16 -8.78
C MET A 73 17.23 -6.44 -9.54
N TYR A 74 16.47 -7.34 -8.93
CA TYR A 74 15.95 -8.55 -9.59
C TYR A 74 14.46 -8.37 -9.81
N VAL A 75 14.00 -8.60 -11.04
CA VAL A 75 12.61 -8.49 -11.47
C VAL A 75 12.11 -9.86 -11.88
N PHE A 76 10.93 -10.25 -11.38
CA PHE A 76 10.27 -11.49 -11.75
C PHE A 76 8.80 -11.24 -12.08
N GLY A 77 8.32 -11.96 -13.11
CA GLY A 77 6.92 -11.95 -13.52
C GLY A 77 6.50 -10.73 -14.35
N GLY A 78 5.20 -10.63 -14.57
CA GLY A 78 4.56 -9.59 -15.39
C GLY A 78 4.75 -9.71 -16.90
N ASN A 79 5.49 -10.69 -17.38
CA ASN A 79 5.63 -11.03 -18.80
C ASN A 79 5.48 -12.55 -18.99
N ASP A 80 5.37 -13.07 -20.20
CA ASP A 80 5.17 -14.50 -20.46
C ASP A 80 6.44 -15.37 -20.26
N HIS A 81 7.57 -14.76 -19.87
CA HIS A 81 8.82 -15.47 -19.58
C HIS A 81 8.98 -15.72 -18.07
N SER A 82 9.43 -16.92 -17.70
CA SER A 82 9.70 -17.29 -16.30
C SER A 82 11.16 -16.99 -15.89
N SER A 83 11.85 -16.16 -16.67
CA SER A 83 13.20 -15.69 -16.38
C SER A 83 13.19 -14.62 -15.29
N ILE A 84 14.32 -14.49 -14.60
CA ILE A 84 14.58 -13.34 -13.72
C ILE A 84 15.40 -12.34 -14.52
N PHE A 85 15.06 -11.06 -14.42
CA PHE A 85 15.85 -9.99 -15.00
C PHE A 85 16.60 -9.26 -13.91
N GLU A 86 17.93 -9.22 -14.00
CA GLU A 86 18.81 -8.51 -13.09
C GLU A 86 19.23 -7.18 -13.73
N LEU A 87 18.96 -6.06 -13.08
CA LEU A 87 19.59 -4.78 -13.38
C LEU A 87 20.71 -4.54 -12.39
N ASN A 88 21.96 -4.57 -12.87
CA ASN A 88 23.11 -4.15 -12.08
C ASN A 88 23.06 -2.63 -11.91
N LEU A 89 22.94 -2.14 -10.68
CA LEU A 89 22.70 -0.72 -10.42
C LEU A 89 23.98 0.13 -10.51
N LYS A 90 25.16 -0.49 -10.60
CA LYS A 90 26.45 0.23 -10.76
C LYS A 90 26.71 0.62 -12.20
N ASN A 91 26.40 -0.27 -13.14
CA ASN A 91 26.63 -0.04 -14.58
C ASN A 91 25.35 0.11 -15.40
N LEU A 92 24.17 -0.08 -14.78
CA LEU A 92 22.85 0.02 -15.40
C LEU A 92 22.64 -0.98 -16.55
N GLU A 93 23.28 -2.14 -16.47
CA GLU A 93 23.12 -3.22 -17.43
C GLU A 93 22.12 -4.28 -16.94
N TRP A 94 21.15 -4.59 -17.79
CA TRP A 94 20.27 -5.73 -17.64
C TRP A 94 20.92 -7.03 -18.10
N ASN A 95 20.68 -8.08 -17.32
CA ASN A 95 21.02 -9.46 -17.61
C ASN A 95 19.78 -10.33 -17.40
N GLU A 96 19.54 -11.24 -18.34
CA GLU A 96 18.52 -12.29 -18.18
C GLU A 96 19.15 -13.49 -17.48
N ILE A 97 18.53 -13.94 -16.39
CA ILE A 97 18.92 -15.10 -15.62
C ILE A 97 17.88 -16.19 -15.83
N GLN A 98 18.30 -17.25 -16.52
CA GLN A 98 17.51 -18.47 -16.66
C GLN A 98 17.67 -19.31 -15.40
N GLY A 99 16.67 -19.25 -14.53
CA GLY A 99 16.61 -20.07 -13.32
C GLY A 99 16.55 -21.57 -13.65
N LYS A 100 16.99 -22.40 -12.70
CA LYS A 100 16.93 -23.87 -12.78
C LYS A 100 16.05 -24.43 -11.66
N GLY A 101 15.76 -25.73 -11.67
CA GLY A 101 14.99 -26.40 -10.62
C GLY A 101 13.47 -26.27 -10.80
N GLN A 102 12.74 -26.01 -9.72
CA GLN A 102 11.28 -25.92 -9.69
C GLN A 102 10.83 -24.51 -10.09
N ILE A 103 11.04 -24.17 -11.37
CA ILE A 103 10.79 -22.82 -11.89
C ILE A 103 9.29 -22.49 -11.78
N PRO A 104 8.90 -21.43 -11.04
CA PRO A 104 7.53 -20.97 -11.05
C PRO A 104 7.14 -20.48 -12.43
N LYS A 105 5.92 -20.79 -12.88
CA LYS A 105 5.33 -20.10 -14.02
C LYS A 105 5.33 -18.60 -13.76
N SER A 106 5.62 -17.83 -14.80
CA SER A 106 5.51 -16.38 -14.77
C SER A 106 4.09 -15.95 -14.37
N ARG A 107 4.02 -14.86 -13.61
CA ARG A 107 2.84 -14.46 -12.86
C ARG A 107 2.77 -12.95 -12.62
N MET A 108 1.58 -12.47 -12.30
CA MET A 108 1.27 -11.07 -11.97
C MET A 108 0.51 -10.98 -10.65
N GLY A 109 0.53 -9.82 -10.01
CA GLY A 109 -0.15 -9.60 -8.72
C GLY A 109 0.38 -10.44 -7.55
N HIS A 110 1.61 -10.94 -7.66
CA HIS A 110 2.33 -11.65 -6.61
C HIS A 110 3.10 -10.66 -5.73
N THR A 111 3.69 -11.15 -4.65
CA THR A 111 4.68 -10.37 -3.88
C THR A 111 6.02 -11.08 -3.83
N ALA A 112 7.10 -10.32 -3.63
CA ALA A 112 8.44 -10.86 -3.47
C ALA A 112 9.19 -10.19 -2.31
N LEU A 113 9.96 -10.97 -1.56
CA LEU A 113 10.80 -10.52 -0.45
C LEU A 113 12.17 -11.22 -0.50
N VAL A 114 13.20 -10.59 0.07
CA VAL A 114 14.53 -11.20 0.23
C VAL A 114 14.76 -11.56 1.68
N HIS A 115 15.24 -12.78 1.90
CA HIS A 115 15.82 -13.22 3.17
C HIS A 115 17.14 -13.91 2.90
N GLU A 116 18.21 -13.39 3.52
CA GLU A 116 19.58 -13.88 3.30
C GLU A 116 19.96 -13.90 1.81
N ASN A 117 20.19 -15.09 1.23
CA ASN A 117 20.62 -15.27 -0.16
C ASN A 117 19.50 -15.80 -1.07
N GLU A 118 18.24 -15.65 -0.66
CA GLU A 118 17.08 -16.14 -1.41
C GLU A 118 16.02 -15.04 -1.61
N MET A 119 15.43 -15.00 -2.81
CA MET A 119 14.19 -14.29 -3.10
C MET A 119 13.01 -15.22 -2.95
N PHE A 120 11.99 -14.81 -2.19
CA PHE A 120 10.76 -15.54 -1.96
C PHE A 120 9.61 -14.88 -2.69
N VAL A 121 8.93 -15.61 -3.58
CA VAL A 121 7.81 -15.16 -4.40
C VAL A 121 6.53 -15.86 -3.96
N PHE A 122 5.52 -15.11 -3.53
CA PHE A 122 4.26 -15.65 -3.02
C PHE A 122 3.06 -15.26 -3.88
N GLY A 123 2.20 -16.25 -4.13
CA GLY A 123 0.88 -16.05 -4.73
C GLY A 123 0.93 -15.61 -6.20
N GLY A 124 -0.08 -14.84 -6.61
CA GLY A 124 -0.22 -14.32 -7.97
C GLY A 124 -1.02 -15.23 -8.90
N ILE A 125 -1.27 -14.72 -10.10
CA ILE A 125 -1.94 -15.42 -11.20
C ILE A 125 -0.98 -15.55 -12.39
N ASN A 126 -0.94 -16.72 -13.02
CA ASN A 126 -0.16 -16.91 -14.23
C ASN A 126 -0.96 -16.58 -15.51
N PHE A 127 -0.28 -16.56 -16.65
CA PHE A 127 -0.89 -16.25 -17.96
C PHE A 127 -1.88 -17.32 -18.47
N GLN A 128 -2.04 -18.42 -17.74
CA GLN A 128 -3.06 -19.44 -17.99
C GLN A 128 -4.21 -19.32 -16.98
N GLU A 129 -4.34 -18.16 -16.34
CA GLU A 129 -5.38 -17.82 -15.34
C GLU A 129 -5.39 -18.71 -14.09
N ASN A 130 -4.29 -19.44 -13.83
CA ASN A 130 -4.19 -20.20 -12.59
C ASN A 130 -3.66 -19.28 -11.49
N ILE A 131 -4.52 -19.04 -10.51
CA ILE A 131 -4.18 -18.37 -9.27
C ILE A 131 -3.56 -19.42 -8.36
N ASN A 132 -2.53 -19.02 -7.62
CA ASN A 132 -1.74 -19.96 -6.85
C ASN A 132 -1.48 -19.42 -5.44
N ASN A 133 -1.24 -20.34 -4.51
CA ASN A 133 -0.88 -20.08 -3.10
C ASN A 133 0.53 -20.58 -2.76
N GLY A 134 1.32 -20.93 -3.77
CA GLY A 134 2.68 -21.42 -3.61
C GLY A 134 3.65 -20.29 -3.29
N LEU A 135 4.63 -20.61 -2.45
CA LEU A 135 5.76 -19.76 -2.12
C LEU A 135 7.01 -20.36 -2.76
N PHE A 136 7.66 -19.62 -3.65
CA PHE A 136 8.83 -20.08 -4.39
C PHE A 136 10.06 -19.35 -3.90
N ALA A 137 11.15 -20.07 -3.61
CA ALA A 137 12.44 -19.51 -3.22
C ALA A 137 13.46 -19.64 -4.36
N PHE A 138 14.08 -18.53 -4.75
CA PHE A 138 15.18 -18.46 -5.70
C PHE A 138 16.49 -18.18 -4.96
N ASP A 139 17.43 -19.14 -4.94
CA ASP A 139 18.78 -18.90 -4.42
C ASP A 139 19.61 -18.12 -5.44
N PHE A 140 20.02 -16.91 -5.08
CA PHE A 140 20.76 -16.00 -5.96
C PHE A 140 22.14 -16.53 -6.38
N ARG A 141 22.76 -17.39 -5.59
CA ARG A 141 24.13 -17.90 -5.84
C ARG A 141 24.12 -19.05 -6.82
N SER A 142 23.13 -19.93 -6.71
CA SER A 142 23.00 -21.11 -7.56
C SER A 142 22.05 -20.90 -8.73
N ALA A 143 21.33 -19.77 -8.78
CA ALA A 143 20.26 -19.48 -9.72
C ALA A 143 19.20 -20.60 -9.79
N THR A 144 18.84 -21.16 -8.63
CA THR A 144 17.94 -22.31 -8.54
C THR A 144 16.67 -21.97 -7.76
N TRP A 145 15.53 -22.34 -8.34
CA TRP A 145 14.20 -22.24 -7.74
C TRP A 145 13.82 -23.51 -6.97
N ASN A 146 13.17 -23.31 -5.84
CA ASN A 146 12.56 -24.34 -5.00
C ASN A 146 11.14 -23.90 -4.61
N ASN A 147 10.21 -24.84 -4.47
CA ASN A 147 8.88 -24.59 -3.92
C ASN A 147 8.89 -24.79 -2.39
N ILE A 148 8.16 -23.95 -1.65
CA ILE A 148 8.18 -23.83 -0.20
C ILE A 148 6.76 -23.66 0.34
N PRO A 149 6.42 -24.30 1.46
CA PRO A 149 6.78 -25.69 1.78
C PRO A 149 6.23 -26.66 0.71
N ASP A 150 6.44 -27.96 0.84
CA ASP A 150 5.78 -28.92 -0.04
C ASP A 150 4.24 -28.71 0.04
N PRO A 151 3.51 -28.61 -1.10
CA PRO A 151 2.07 -28.37 -1.15
C PRO A 151 1.18 -29.26 -0.25
N GLN A 152 1.71 -30.38 0.24
CA GLN A 152 0.98 -31.32 1.09
C GLN A 152 0.89 -30.92 2.58
N GLU A 153 1.66 -29.93 3.05
CA GLU A 153 1.85 -29.72 4.50
C GLU A 153 1.08 -28.54 5.13
N PHE A 154 0.42 -27.67 4.36
CA PHE A 154 -0.20 -26.45 4.93
C PHE A 154 -1.62 -26.16 4.44
N PRO A 155 -2.63 -26.90 4.97
CA PRO A 155 -4.02 -26.54 4.76
C PRO A 155 -4.30 -25.18 5.37
N GLY A 156 -4.72 -24.22 4.54
CA GLY A 156 -5.19 -22.92 5.01
C GLY A 156 -4.46 -21.71 4.46
N ILE A 157 -3.41 -21.84 3.64
CA ILE A 157 -2.91 -20.69 2.85
C ILE A 157 -3.73 -20.59 1.57
N THR A 158 -4.41 -19.47 1.37
CA THR A 158 -5.29 -19.28 0.21
C THR A 158 -4.56 -18.69 -0.98
N GLU A 159 -5.02 -19.12 -2.15
CA GLU A 159 -4.71 -18.52 -3.44
C GLU A 159 -5.09 -17.03 -3.41
N ARG A 160 -4.25 -16.17 -3.97
CA ARG A 160 -4.50 -14.72 -3.92
C ARG A 160 -3.69 -13.96 -4.95
N ILE A 161 -4.27 -12.88 -5.45
CA ILE A 161 -3.58 -11.84 -6.21
C ILE A 161 -3.72 -10.49 -5.50
N SER A 162 -2.85 -9.55 -5.84
CA SER A 162 -2.91 -8.16 -5.35
C SER A 162 -2.94 -8.03 -3.82
N HIS A 163 -2.23 -8.94 -3.15
CA HIS A 163 -1.98 -8.90 -1.70
C HIS A 163 -0.71 -8.07 -1.42
N THR A 164 -0.48 -7.71 -0.17
CA THR A 164 0.81 -7.16 0.26
C THR A 164 1.55 -8.15 1.15
N SER A 165 2.89 -8.12 1.07
CA SER A 165 3.74 -8.84 2.00
C SER A 165 4.85 -7.93 2.54
N LYS A 166 5.23 -8.14 3.80
CA LYS A 166 6.28 -7.38 4.48
C LYS A 166 7.21 -8.31 5.25
N TYR A 167 8.49 -8.01 5.18
CA TYR A 167 9.52 -8.68 5.95
C TYR A 167 9.66 -8.03 7.33
N ASP A 168 9.57 -8.82 8.40
CA ASP A 168 10.01 -8.46 9.74
C ASP A 168 11.43 -9.00 10.00
N PRO A 169 12.46 -8.14 10.01
CA PRO A 169 13.84 -8.57 10.25
C PRO A 169 14.05 -9.12 11.66
N LYS A 170 13.28 -8.65 12.66
CA LYS A 170 13.49 -9.03 14.06
C LYS A 170 13.08 -10.47 14.31
N SER A 171 11.92 -10.87 13.79
CA SER A 171 11.43 -12.25 13.91
C SER A 171 11.78 -13.14 12.73
N LYS A 172 12.41 -12.59 11.68
CA LYS A 172 12.70 -13.28 10.42
C LYS A 172 11.45 -13.90 9.81
N ARG A 173 10.39 -13.10 9.69
CA ARG A 173 9.09 -13.52 9.17
C ARG A 173 8.64 -12.71 7.98
N MET A 174 7.94 -13.36 7.06
CA MET A 174 7.08 -12.70 6.09
C MET A 174 5.66 -12.63 6.64
N ILE A 175 5.06 -11.46 6.52
CA ILE A 175 3.70 -11.17 6.93
C ILE A 175 2.93 -10.78 5.68
N VAL A 176 1.92 -11.57 5.32
CA VAL A 176 1.05 -11.33 4.16
C VAL A 176 -0.30 -10.86 4.65
N PHE A 177 -0.86 -9.84 4.01
CA PHE A 177 -2.23 -9.41 4.26
C PHE A 177 -3.04 -9.31 2.97
N GLY A 178 -4.29 -9.76 3.07
CA GLY A 178 -5.34 -9.55 2.09
C GLY A 178 -5.04 -10.13 0.71
N GLY A 179 -5.43 -9.39 -0.32
CA GLY A 179 -5.55 -9.87 -1.70
C GLY A 179 -6.88 -10.56 -1.92
N GLY A 180 -7.17 -10.89 -3.17
CA GLY A 180 -8.45 -11.53 -3.51
C GLY A 180 -8.49 -11.94 -4.97
N TYR A 181 -9.55 -12.64 -5.36
CA TYR A 181 -9.80 -13.04 -6.75
C TYR A 181 -11.27 -13.43 -6.94
N LYS A 182 -11.68 -13.67 -8.20
CA LYS A 182 -13.01 -14.21 -8.50
C LYS A 182 -12.97 -15.73 -8.65
N GLU A 183 -13.89 -16.40 -7.97
CA GLU A 183 -14.12 -17.83 -8.13
C GLU A 183 -15.60 -18.05 -8.45
N ASP A 184 -15.91 -18.70 -9.57
CA ASP A 184 -17.27 -18.96 -10.03
C ASP A 184 -18.20 -17.72 -10.06
N GLY A 185 -17.61 -16.54 -10.31
CA GLY A 185 -18.32 -15.27 -10.36
C GLY A 185 -18.51 -14.58 -9.01
N GLU A 186 -18.08 -15.19 -7.91
CA GLU A 186 -18.08 -14.59 -6.58
C GLU A 186 -16.73 -13.97 -6.24
N ASP A 187 -16.74 -12.77 -5.66
CA ASP A 187 -15.54 -12.09 -5.19
C ASP A 187 -15.07 -12.70 -3.87
N LYS A 188 -13.84 -13.22 -3.86
CA LYS A 188 -13.13 -13.70 -2.67
C LYS A 188 -12.05 -12.71 -2.29
N ASP A 189 -12.42 -11.71 -1.50
CA ASP A 189 -11.48 -10.75 -0.91
C ASP A 189 -11.10 -11.19 0.51
N TYR A 190 -9.79 -11.31 0.76
CA TYR A 190 -9.27 -11.74 2.05
C TYR A 190 -8.94 -10.54 2.95
N ASN A 191 -9.21 -10.68 4.25
CA ASN A 191 -8.74 -9.80 5.32
C ASN A 191 -7.73 -10.52 6.22
N ASP A 192 -7.22 -11.67 5.82
CA ASP A 192 -6.41 -12.50 6.69
C ASP A 192 -4.96 -12.04 6.74
N ILE A 193 -4.30 -12.35 7.86
CA ILE A 193 -2.84 -12.28 8.00
C ILE A 193 -2.29 -13.70 7.91
N CYS A 194 -1.39 -13.95 6.96
CA CYS A 194 -0.61 -15.18 6.89
C CYS A 194 0.85 -14.91 7.27
N ILE A 195 1.43 -15.74 8.13
CA ILE A 195 2.79 -15.57 8.64
C ILE A 195 3.66 -16.75 8.22
N PHE A 196 4.74 -16.45 7.50
CA PHE A 196 5.76 -17.42 7.12
C PHE A 196 7.06 -17.14 7.88
N ASN A 197 7.67 -18.17 8.45
CA ASN A 197 8.96 -18.07 9.13
C ASN A 197 10.07 -18.54 8.20
N PHE A 198 11.01 -17.64 7.91
CA PHE A 198 12.12 -17.91 6.99
C PHE A 198 13.14 -18.91 7.55
N VAL A 199 13.30 -18.99 8.87
CA VAL A 199 14.23 -19.91 9.54
C VAL A 199 13.71 -21.35 9.50
N THR A 200 12.43 -21.54 9.85
CA THR A 200 11.81 -22.87 9.82
C THR A 200 11.32 -23.26 8.44
N ARG A 201 11.32 -22.31 7.49
CA ARG A 201 10.77 -22.40 6.13
C ARG A 201 9.32 -22.92 6.09
N ASN A 202 8.52 -22.49 7.06
CA ASN A 202 7.15 -22.97 7.24
C ASN A 202 6.19 -21.83 7.54
N TRP A 203 4.93 -22.00 7.13
CA TRP A 203 3.85 -21.13 7.58
C TRP A 203 3.55 -21.41 9.05
N GLU A 204 3.48 -20.38 9.86
CA GLU A 204 3.26 -20.53 11.31
C GLU A 204 1.79 -20.31 11.69
N LYS A 205 1.14 -19.30 11.10
CA LYS A 205 -0.19 -18.84 11.52
C LYS A 205 -0.95 -18.21 10.37
N ARG A 206 -2.28 -18.36 10.45
CA ARG A 206 -3.27 -17.58 9.71
C ARG A 206 -4.30 -17.03 10.69
N PHE A 207 -4.61 -15.76 10.57
CA PHE A 207 -5.66 -15.09 11.34
C PHE A 207 -6.59 -14.39 10.36
N SER A 208 -7.90 -14.63 10.42
CA SER A 208 -8.87 -13.77 9.75
C SER A 208 -9.54 -12.85 10.77
N PHE A 209 -10.07 -11.74 10.29
CA PHE A 209 -10.76 -10.76 11.13
C PHE A 209 -12.27 -10.74 10.89
N ASP A 210 -12.84 -11.84 10.39
CA ASP A 210 -14.24 -11.91 9.96
C ASP A 210 -15.24 -11.60 11.09
N SER A 211 -14.83 -11.80 12.35
CA SER A 211 -15.63 -11.54 13.54
C SER A 211 -15.35 -10.18 14.20
N ASP A 212 -14.34 -9.42 13.78
CA ASP A 212 -14.01 -8.13 14.37
C ASP A 212 -14.55 -6.97 13.51
N PRO A 213 -15.60 -6.26 13.95
CA PRO A 213 -16.16 -5.13 13.20
C PRO A 213 -15.23 -3.92 13.11
N ASN A 214 -14.13 -3.89 13.88
CA ASN A 214 -13.15 -2.80 13.84
C ASN A 214 -11.90 -3.15 13.02
N ALA A 215 -11.85 -4.34 12.44
CA ALA A 215 -10.77 -4.76 11.56
C ALA A 215 -11.08 -4.40 10.10
N PRO A 216 -10.05 -4.29 9.25
CA PRO A 216 -10.26 -4.11 7.81
C PRO A 216 -11.07 -5.27 7.25
N CYS A 217 -12.07 -4.92 6.44
CA CYS A 217 -12.70 -5.87 5.54
C CYS A 217 -11.71 -6.40 4.49
N GLY A 218 -12.09 -7.51 3.85
CA GLY A 218 -11.28 -8.12 2.82
C GLY A 218 -10.99 -7.16 1.68
N ARG A 219 -9.73 -7.10 1.23
CA ARG A 219 -9.29 -6.10 0.26
C ARG A 219 -8.08 -6.53 -0.54
N ASN A 220 -8.02 -6.07 -1.78
CA ASN A 220 -6.89 -6.21 -2.68
C ASN A 220 -6.42 -4.82 -3.16
N ASP A 221 -5.30 -4.76 -3.89
CA ASP A 221 -4.67 -3.52 -4.40
C ASP A 221 -4.42 -2.43 -3.33
N HIS A 222 -4.36 -2.83 -2.05
CA HIS A 222 -4.03 -1.98 -0.92
C HIS A 222 -2.52 -1.78 -0.81
N SER A 223 -2.10 -0.75 -0.08
CA SER A 223 -0.69 -0.57 0.30
C SER A 223 -0.48 -0.97 1.76
N ALA A 224 0.72 -1.44 2.10
CA ALA A 224 1.06 -1.74 3.48
C ALA A 224 2.53 -1.40 3.79
N VAL A 225 2.82 -1.13 5.05
CA VAL A 225 4.18 -0.95 5.57
C VAL A 225 4.29 -1.61 6.93
N LEU A 226 5.47 -2.15 7.26
CA LEU A 226 5.79 -2.63 8.60
C LEU A 226 6.73 -1.61 9.24
N LEU A 227 6.28 -0.96 10.31
CA LEU A 227 7.04 0.04 11.05
C LEU A 227 7.01 -0.32 12.54
N ASN A 228 8.17 -0.44 13.19
CA ASN A 228 8.27 -0.68 14.64
C ASN A 228 7.37 -1.84 15.15
N ASN A 229 7.33 -2.97 14.44
CA ASN A 229 6.48 -4.13 14.75
C ASN A 229 4.96 -3.87 14.63
N LYS A 230 4.57 -2.80 13.92
CA LYS A 230 3.20 -2.43 13.61
C LYS A 230 3.03 -2.44 12.08
N MET A 231 2.15 -3.28 11.58
CA MET A 231 1.80 -3.30 10.16
C MET A 231 0.69 -2.30 9.93
N MET A 232 0.94 -1.28 9.11
CA MET A 232 -0.09 -0.35 8.65
C MET A 232 -0.59 -0.74 7.28
N ILE A 233 -1.90 -0.61 7.06
CA ILE A 233 -2.61 -0.97 5.83
C ILE A 233 -3.37 0.26 5.37
N PHE A 234 -3.21 0.61 4.10
CA PHE A 234 -3.77 1.81 3.52
C PHE A 234 -4.67 1.41 2.35
N PHE A 235 -5.92 1.88 2.41
CA PHE A 235 -6.83 1.90 1.28
C PHE A 235 -7.05 0.50 0.69
N GLY A 236 -7.12 0.44 -0.64
CA GLY A 236 -7.36 -0.75 -1.44
C GLY A 236 -8.76 -0.75 -2.03
N CYS A 237 -9.15 -1.88 -2.57
CA CYS A 237 -10.46 -2.10 -3.11
C CYS A 237 -10.98 -3.51 -2.79
N ALA A 238 -12.26 -3.72 -3.04
CA ALA A 238 -12.93 -5.00 -2.94
C ALA A 238 -14.01 -5.11 -4.02
N LYS A 239 -14.55 -6.31 -4.17
CA LYS A 239 -15.65 -6.64 -5.08
C LYS A 239 -15.38 -6.17 -6.51
N ASP A 240 -14.33 -6.71 -7.12
CA ASP A 240 -13.92 -6.37 -8.50
C ASP A 240 -13.74 -4.87 -8.76
N ASN A 241 -13.03 -4.17 -7.88
CA ASN A 241 -12.82 -2.72 -7.99
C ASN A 241 -14.11 -1.89 -7.97
N THR A 242 -15.21 -2.40 -7.42
CA THR A 242 -16.46 -1.61 -7.25
C THR A 242 -16.52 -0.88 -5.91
N ILE A 243 -15.78 -1.35 -4.91
CA ILE A 243 -15.63 -0.69 -3.61
C ILE A 243 -14.17 -0.23 -3.49
N PHE A 244 -13.97 1.06 -3.23
CA PHE A 244 -12.67 1.64 -2.91
C PHE A 244 -12.67 2.09 -1.46
N PHE A 245 -11.59 1.77 -0.75
CA PHE A 245 -11.42 2.13 0.65
C PHE A 245 -10.53 3.36 0.78
N ASP A 246 -10.92 4.26 1.66
CA ASP A 246 -10.19 5.46 2.05
C ASP A 246 -9.69 5.37 3.51
N ASP A 247 -9.81 4.19 4.12
CA ASP A 247 -9.45 3.89 5.50
C ASP A 247 -7.99 3.40 5.64
N ILE A 248 -7.47 3.49 6.86
CA ILE A 248 -6.14 3.02 7.23
C ILE A 248 -6.25 2.25 8.54
N TYR A 249 -5.61 1.08 8.59
CA TYR A 249 -5.56 0.24 9.78
C TYR A 249 -4.14 0.04 10.22
N SER A 250 -3.99 -0.36 11.47
CA SER A 250 -2.71 -0.81 11.96
C SER A 250 -2.82 -1.95 12.96
N PHE A 251 -1.96 -2.94 12.77
CA PHE A 251 -1.90 -4.15 13.58
C PHE A 251 -0.57 -4.21 14.30
N GLN A 252 -0.57 -4.45 15.61
CA GLN A 252 0.64 -4.76 16.36
C GLN A 252 0.67 -6.23 16.71
N PHE A 253 1.78 -6.89 16.43
CA PHE A 253 1.95 -8.30 16.76
C PHE A 253 2.22 -8.43 18.26
N GLY A 254 1.21 -8.84 19.05
CA GLY A 254 1.33 -9.12 20.49
C GLY A 254 0.31 -8.43 21.41
N SER A 255 -0.54 -7.56 20.88
CA SER A 255 -1.67 -6.94 21.59
C SER A 255 -2.67 -6.47 20.53
N ASP A 256 -3.95 -6.82 20.69
CA ASP A 256 -5.02 -6.46 19.75
C ASP A 256 -5.01 -4.96 19.45
N LEU A 257 -5.11 -4.58 18.17
CA LEU A 257 -5.23 -3.18 17.75
C LEU A 257 -6.19 -3.02 16.57
N SER A 258 -7.19 -2.19 16.79
CA SER A 258 -7.67 -1.23 15.82
C SER A 258 -7.16 0.14 16.25
N VAL A 259 -6.63 0.92 15.31
CA VAL A 259 -6.22 2.31 15.55
C VAL A 259 -6.99 3.18 14.58
N ASN A 260 -7.77 4.10 15.12
CA ASN A 260 -8.47 5.09 14.32
C ASN A 260 -7.46 6.08 13.74
N MET A 261 -7.69 6.50 12.48
CA MET A 261 -6.91 7.53 11.81
C MET A 261 -6.69 8.82 12.59
N HIS A 262 -7.63 9.16 13.46
CA HIS A 262 -7.50 10.26 14.41
C HIS A 262 -6.24 10.14 15.27
N SER A 263 -5.81 8.94 15.67
CA SER A 263 -4.63 8.81 16.54
C SER A 263 -3.31 9.00 15.79
N PHE A 264 -3.34 9.00 14.45
CA PHE A 264 -2.16 9.33 13.66
C PHE A 264 -2.01 10.85 13.53
N PHE A 265 -3.06 11.64 13.78
CA PHE A 265 -2.93 13.09 13.78
C PHE A 265 -1.95 13.54 14.87
N ASP A 266 -0.95 14.34 14.50
CA ASP A 266 0.19 14.76 15.33
C ASP A 266 1.16 13.64 15.80
N ASP A 267 1.18 12.46 15.16
CA ASP A 267 2.22 11.45 15.46
C ASP A 267 3.61 11.94 15.00
N GLN A 268 4.42 12.37 15.96
CA GLN A 268 5.73 12.97 15.72
C GLN A 268 6.72 12.06 14.98
N LEU A 269 6.49 10.74 14.94
CA LEU A 269 7.38 9.81 14.24
C LEU A 269 7.22 9.89 12.72
N LEU A 270 6.07 10.34 12.23
CA LEU A 270 5.70 10.28 10.82
C LEU A 270 5.42 11.66 10.22
N CYS A 271 5.39 12.71 11.04
CA CYS A 271 5.15 14.08 10.58
C CYS A 271 6.27 14.57 9.64
N ASP A 272 5.89 15.02 8.45
CA ASP A 272 6.79 15.46 7.37
C ASP A 272 6.34 16.76 6.70
N ILE A 273 5.26 17.37 7.20
CA ILE A 273 4.76 18.68 6.79
C ILE A 273 4.26 19.48 7.99
N ASP A 274 4.51 20.80 7.94
CA ASP A 274 4.08 21.76 8.95
C ASP A 274 3.16 22.79 8.30
N PHE A 275 1.88 22.80 8.69
CA PHE A 275 0.94 23.83 8.27
C PHE A 275 1.01 25.02 9.21
N VAL A 276 1.05 26.24 8.67
CA VAL A 276 1.07 27.47 9.46
C VAL A 276 -0.25 28.24 9.23
N PRO A 277 -1.21 28.16 10.18
CA PRO A 277 -2.43 28.95 10.17
C PRO A 277 -2.14 30.45 10.32
N PHE A 278 -3.17 31.29 10.11
CA PHE A 278 -3.06 32.75 10.18
C PHE A 278 -2.49 33.26 11.52
N GLU A 279 -2.78 32.57 12.63
CA GLU A 279 -2.32 32.94 13.98
C GLU A 279 -0.91 32.40 14.33
N GLY A 280 -0.24 31.73 13.39
CA GLY A 280 1.20 31.46 13.44
C GLY A 280 1.66 30.22 14.23
N LYS A 281 0.75 29.43 14.80
CA LYS A 281 1.12 28.15 15.45
C LYS A 281 1.14 27.02 14.42
N SER A 282 2.32 26.44 14.18
CA SER A 282 2.44 25.31 13.27
C SER A 282 1.64 24.09 13.76
N ILE A 283 1.00 23.40 12.82
CA ILE A 283 0.31 22.11 13.00
C ILE A 283 1.06 21.08 12.17
N GLN A 284 1.59 20.06 12.83
CA GLN A 284 2.30 18.98 12.15
C GLN A 284 1.31 18.01 11.51
N ALA A 285 1.66 17.49 10.35
CA ALA A 285 0.87 16.48 9.67
C ALA A 285 1.73 15.58 8.80
N HIS A 286 1.07 14.64 8.15
CA HIS A 286 1.61 13.61 7.27
C HIS A 286 1.13 13.91 5.85
N LYS A 287 2.07 14.32 5.00
CA LYS A 287 1.84 14.69 3.60
C LYS A 287 1.22 13.55 2.81
N ASP A 288 1.77 12.34 2.94
CA ASP A 288 1.29 11.17 2.20
C ASP A 288 -0.16 10.79 2.57
N ILE A 289 -0.54 10.92 3.84
CA ILE A 289 -1.92 10.67 4.29
C ILE A 289 -2.86 11.73 3.72
N LEU A 290 -2.46 13.00 3.75
CA LEU A 290 -3.25 14.10 3.22
C LEU A 290 -3.44 13.96 1.70
N GLU A 291 -2.34 13.75 0.95
CA GLU A 291 -2.35 13.59 -0.51
C GLU A 291 -3.17 12.37 -0.97
N ALA A 292 -3.30 11.35 -0.14
CA ALA A 292 -4.14 10.21 -0.45
C ALA A 292 -5.65 10.47 -0.26
N ARG A 293 -6.01 11.50 0.51
CA ARG A 293 -7.40 11.79 0.91
C ARG A 293 -8.00 12.97 0.13
N ILE A 294 -7.16 13.85 -0.40
CA ILE A 294 -7.57 15.00 -1.22
C ILE A 294 -7.32 14.72 -2.70
N THR A 295 -8.13 15.28 -3.60
CA THR A 295 -7.92 15.12 -5.04
C THR A 295 -7.12 16.26 -5.67
N GLU A 296 -6.94 17.35 -4.92
CA GLU A 296 -6.18 18.52 -5.34
C GLU A 296 -4.74 18.50 -4.80
N PRO A 297 -3.80 19.25 -5.41
CA PRO A 297 -2.45 19.38 -4.88
C PRO A 297 -2.42 19.90 -3.44
N ILE A 298 -1.49 19.42 -2.63
CA ILE A 298 -1.37 19.83 -1.22
C ILE A 298 -1.15 21.34 -1.03
N ASP A 299 -0.53 22.01 -2.01
CA ASP A 299 -0.38 23.48 -2.05
C ASP A 299 -1.74 24.22 -2.00
N THR A 300 -2.81 23.59 -2.51
CA THR A 300 -4.18 24.12 -2.41
C THR A 300 -4.64 24.09 -0.95
N LEU A 301 -4.40 22.99 -0.25
CA LEU A 301 -4.72 22.84 1.18
C LEU A 301 -3.89 23.80 2.05
N GLU A 302 -2.58 23.96 1.76
CA GLU A 302 -1.71 24.91 2.45
C GLU A 302 -2.25 26.35 2.37
N ARG A 303 -2.64 26.78 1.16
CA ARG A 303 -3.24 28.11 0.94
C ARG A 303 -4.52 28.32 1.74
N GLU A 304 -5.41 27.35 1.76
CA GLU A 304 -6.69 27.47 2.46
C GLU A 304 -6.48 27.43 3.99
N ILE A 305 -5.55 26.62 4.49
CA ILE A 305 -5.17 26.61 5.92
C ILE A 305 -4.58 27.95 6.36
N GLY A 306 -3.80 28.62 5.49
CA GLY A 306 -3.29 29.97 5.77
C GLY A 306 -4.38 31.03 5.98
N LEU A 307 -5.65 30.74 5.65
CA LEU A 307 -6.81 31.63 5.85
C LEU A 307 -7.65 31.29 7.09
N LEU A 308 -7.28 30.23 7.80
CA LEU A 308 -7.97 29.71 8.97
C LEU A 308 -7.21 30.08 10.25
N ASP A 309 -7.95 30.19 11.36
CA ASP A 309 -7.33 30.18 12.69
C ASP A 309 -6.81 28.78 13.06
N HIS A 310 -6.01 28.69 14.12
CA HIS A 310 -5.41 27.42 14.52
C HIS A 310 -6.45 26.32 14.85
N SER A 311 -7.60 26.69 15.42
CA SER A 311 -8.66 25.75 15.77
C SER A 311 -9.39 25.24 14.53
N GLU A 312 -9.70 26.14 13.60
CA GLU A 312 -10.28 25.85 12.29
C GLU A 312 -9.37 24.92 11.48
N SER A 313 -8.07 25.22 11.42
CA SER A 313 -7.08 24.39 10.70
C SER A 313 -6.95 22.99 11.29
N ARG A 314 -6.88 22.87 12.63
CA ARG A 314 -6.84 21.55 13.28
C ARG A 314 -8.10 20.76 12.98
N CYS A 315 -9.27 21.38 13.08
CA CYS A 315 -10.53 20.72 12.78
C CYS A 315 -10.60 20.20 11.34
N LEU A 316 -10.19 21.02 10.36
CA LEU A 316 -10.14 20.63 8.95
C LEU A 316 -9.20 19.44 8.75
N LEU A 317 -7.97 19.51 9.28
CA LEU A 317 -6.98 18.44 9.16
C LEU A 317 -7.44 17.15 9.83
N THR A 318 -7.99 17.22 11.05
CA THR A 318 -8.54 16.04 11.75
C THR A 318 -9.69 15.39 10.97
N TYR A 319 -10.53 16.18 10.30
CA TYR A 319 -11.56 15.63 9.42
C TYR A 319 -10.95 14.94 8.20
N ILE A 320 -9.94 15.53 7.56
CA ILE A 320 -9.25 14.91 6.42
C ILE A 320 -8.68 13.54 6.84
N TYR A 321 -8.14 13.41 8.05
CA TYR A 321 -7.61 12.15 8.58
C TYR A 321 -8.70 11.13 8.88
N SER A 322 -9.73 11.54 9.60
CA SER A 322 -10.68 10.61 10.22
C SER A 322 -11.96 10.37 9.42
N GLY A 323 -12.25 11.20 8.43
CA GLY A 323 -13.54 11.19 7.70
C GLY A 323 -14.72 11.56 8.60
N SER A 324 -14.48 12.13 9.78
CA SER A 324 -15.50 12.42 10.77
C SER A 324 -15.23 13.76 11.47
N PHE A 325 -16.28 14.53 11.71
CA PHE A 325 -16.21 15.71 12.55
C PHE A 325 -16.51 15.34 13.99
N GLU A 326 -15.81 15.98 14.93
CA GLU A 326 -16.30 16.01 16.31
C GLU A 326 -17.66 16.73 16.37
N PRO A 327 -18.63 16.26 17.17
CA PRO A 327 -19.97 16.86 17.23
C PRO A 327 -19.99 18.37 17.56
N LYS A 328 -18.93 18.89 18.18
CA LYS A 328 -18.80 20.30 18.57
C LYS A 328 -18.36 21.21 17.42
N SER A 329 -17.78 20.66 16.35
CA SER A 329 -17.14 21.47 15.30
C SER A 329 -18.02 21.76 14.09
N ILE A 330 -19.06 20.95 13.86
CA ILE A 330 -19.96 21.07 12.68
C ILE A 330 -20.70 22.42 12.64
N GLY A 331 -21.00 23.02 13.81
CA GLY A 331 -21.79 24.26 13.90
C GLY A 331 -20.98 25.57 13.96
N HIS A 332 -19.66 25.52 14.17
CA HIS A 332 -18.85 26.71 14.46
C HIS A 332 -18.00 27.20 13.27
N TYR A 333 -17.70 26.36 12.29
CA TYR A 333 -16.68 26.66 11.28
C TYR A 333 -17.27 26.78 9.86
N GLN A 334 -17.85 27.95 9.58
CA GLN A 334 -18.59 28.24 8.33
C GLN A 334 -17.74 28.09 7.05
N LYS A 335 -16.40 28.19 7.14
CA LYS A 335 -15.48 28.12 6.00
C LYS A 335 -15.09 26.69 5.59
N ILE A 336 -15.12 25.74 6.54
CA ILE A 336 -14.61 24.38 6.34
C ILE A 336 -15.33 23.65 5.18
N PRO A 337 -16.67 23.68 5.06
CA PRO A 337 -17.36 22.97 3.97
C PRO A 337 -16.92 23.41 2.58
N ALA A 338 -16.75 24.73 2.37
CA ALA A 338 -16.30 25.27 1.09
C ALA A 338 -14.85 24.86 0.77
N ILE A 339 -14.00 24.75 1.79
CA ILE A 339 -12.61 24.29 1.63
C ILE A 339 -12.59 22.81 1.26
N LEU A 340 -13.40 21.98 1.90
CA LEU A 340 -13.51 20.55 1.59
C LEU A 340 -13.92 20.33 0.12
N THR A 341 -14.90 21.08 -0.38
CA THR A 341 -15.25 21.05 -1.80
C THR A 341 -14.08 21.47 -2.69
N LYS A 342 -13.33 22.51 -2.31
CA LYS A 342 -12.16 22.98 -3.08
C LYS A 342 -11.02 21.97 -3.13
N ILE A 343 -10.83 21.15 -2.10
CA ILE A 343 -9.80 20.09 -2.07
C ILE A 343 -10.34 18.74 -2.57
N GLY A 344 -11.58 18.72 -3.07
CA GLY A 344 -12.21 17.57 -3.70
C GLY A 344 -12.74 16.50 -2.75
N MET A 345 -13.11 16.88 -1.53
CA MET A 345 -13.78 16.01 -0.55
C MET A 345 -15.29 16.29 -0.52
N ASP A 346 -16.10 15.23 -0.45
CA ASP A 346 -17.57 15.32 -0.44
C ASP A 346 -18.12 15.47 0.98
N PHE A 347 -18.32 16.72 1.40
CA PHE A 347 -18.83 17.07 2.73
C PHE A 347 -20.29 16.65 2.97
N GLU A 348 -21.12 16.61 1.94
CA GLU A 348 -22.57 16.44 2.12
C GLU A 348 -22.93 14.97 2.35
N GLU A 349 -22.21 14.03 1.72
CA GLU A 349 -22.38 12.59 1.96
C GLU A 349 -21.93 12.19 3.38
N ASP A 350 -20.78 12.68 3.82
CA ASP A 350 -20.21 12.37 5.14
C ASP A 350 -21.04 12.97 6.29
N ARG A 351 -21.55 14.19 6.10
CA ARG A 351 -22.47 14.81 7.05
C ARG A 351 -23.76 13.99 7.19
N GLN A 352 -24.35 13.54 6.09
CA GLN A 352 -25.55 12.72 6.13
C GLN A 352 -25.30 11.35 6.78
N LYS A 353 -24.12 10.74 6.57
CA LYS A 353 -23.72 9.51 7.26
C LYS A 353 -23.58 9.73 8.77
N ALA A 354 -22.94 10.82 9.19
CA ALA A 354 -22.77 11.15 10.61
C ALA A 354 -24.11 11.44 11.31
N GLU A 355 -25.00 12.20 10.68
CA GLU A 355 -26.34 12.48 11.20
C GLU A 355 -27.20 11.22 11.34
N ARG A 356 -27.11 10.29 10.37
CA ARG A 356 -27.78 8.97 10.45
C ARG A 356 -27.23 8.12 11.60
N LYS A 357 -25.91 8.08 11.78
CA LYS A 357 -25.26 7.32 12.87
C LYS A 357 -25.65 7.86 14.25
N LEU A 358 -25.62 9.18 14.43
CA LEU A 358 -26.05 9.82 15.67
C LEU A 358 -27.52 9.52 15.99
N SER A 359 -28.39 9.55 14.98
CA SER A 359 -29.81 9.20 15.14
C SER A 359 -30.01 7.74 15.58
N GLN A 360 -29.25 6.81 15.00
CA GLN A 360 -29.26 5.39 15.38
C GLN A 360 -28.75 5.16 16.81
N ASP A 361 -27.68 5.83 17.20
CA ASP A 361 -27.10 5.70 18.55
C ASP A 361 -28.03 6.30 19.62
N LEU A 362 -28.68 7.42 19.33
CA LEU A 362 -29.72 7.99 20.21
C LEU A 362 -30.95 7.07 20.35
N GLN A 363 -31.36 6.39 19.27
CA GLN A 363 -32.41 5.38 19.33
C GLN A 363 -32.02 4.18 20.20
N LYS A 364 -30.78 3.69 20.10
CA LYS A 364 -30.27 2.61 20.96
C LYS A 364 -30.24 3.02 22.43
N ILE A 365 -29.78 4.23 22.74
CA ILE A 365 -29.77 4.77 24.11
C ILE A 365 -31.19 4.88 24.67
N SER A 366 -32.15 5.34 23.87
CA SER A 366 -33.57 5.40 24.24
C SER A 366 -34.16 4.01 24.54
N GLN A 367 -33.83 3.01 23.71
CA GLN A 367 -34.25 1.62 23.91
C GLN A 367 -33.64 1.00 25.19
N MET A 368 -32.36 1.26 25.47
CA MET A 368 -31.72 0.80 26.72
C MET A 368 -32.36 1.42 27.97
N HIS A 369 -32.75 2.70 27.91
CA HIS A 369 -33.48 3.34 29.01
C HIS A 369 -34.90 2.81 29.20
N SER A 370 -35.54 2.28 28.15
CA SER A 370 -36.86 1.64 28.24
C SER A 370 -36.82 0.22 28.82
N CYS A 371 -35.68 -0.48 28.73
CA CYS A 371 -35.48 -1.80 29.35
C CYS A 371 -35.02 -1.75 30.82
N CYS A 372 -34.64 -0.57 31.34
CA CYS A 372 -34.21 -0.38 32.73
C CYS A 372 -35.29 0.25 33.64
N LYS A 373 -36.53 0.37 33.15
CA LYS A 373 -37.73 0.69 33.94
C LYS A 373 -38.68 -0.49 33.88
#